data_AF-A0AAW0BPW5-F1
#
_entry.id   AF-A0AAW0BPW5-F1
#
_cell.length_a   1.000
_cell.length_b   1.000
_cell.length_c   1.000
_cell.angle_alpha   90.00
_cell.angle_beta   90.00
_cell.angle_gamma   90.00
#
_symmetry.space_group_name_H-M   'P 1'
#
loop_
_entity.id
_entity.type
_entity.pdbx_description
1 polymer ?
#
loop_
_entity_poly.entity_id
_entity_poly.type
_entity_poly.pdbx_seq_one_letter_code
_entity_poly.pdbx_strand_id
1 'polypeptide(L)'
;MAAPSSETFVWFEERPVVIHVPQAPVFYGPHWPFTVARPITLAFDAATVNHHLAHVSEGMEIGLDVEFKIDPTNASSQQTCMVQVATPDVLLVADMTVIIGLPAELRRILESRKIVKLGVGLNSDASILYKDFGVDSFNLRDLGYMIRIAYPERFADECNNVSLQACVEHIFSLTLSKQLRKYDWRQGIPPPGASNRDAVIHYAAADAEATLMMNRPIQLAVRDKAIFLHRHLPSYWYTYHYVQDACVRILLDWNNEVVGWKWTICPWYAKGKFSGYWE
;
A
#
# COMPACT_ATOMS: atom_id res chain seq x y z
N MET A 1 -58.12 31.66 -0.14
CA MET A 1 -57.23 30.48 -0.10
C MET A 1 -55.86 30.96 -0.57
N ALA A 2 -54.90 31.08 0.34
CA ALA A 2 -53.55 31.54 0.03
C ALA A 2 -52.71 30.33 -0.42
N ALA A 3 -51.96 30.48 -1.52
CA ALA A 3 -51.04 29.46 -2.00
C ALA A 3 -49.85 29.32 -1.02
N PRO A 4 -49.34 28.09 -0.77
CA PRO A 4 -48.17 27.92 0.08
C PRO A 4 -46.92 28.43 -0.66
N SER A 5 -46.12 29.23 0.04
CA SER A 5 -44.81 29.70 -0.38
C SER A 5 -43.86 28.53 -0.61
N SER A 6 -43.18 28.53 -1.74
CA SER A 6 -42.11 27.60 -2.08
C SER A 6 -40.96 27.74 -1.06
N GLU A 7 -40.77 26.73 -0.21
CA GLU A 7 -39.57 26.58 0.59
C GLU A 7 -38.38 26.27 -0.32
N THR A 8 -37.43 27.18 -0.36
CA THR A 8 -36.16 27.03 -1.06
C THR A 8 -35.28 26.08 -0.26
N PHE A 9 -35.13 24.84 -0.73
CA PHE A 9 -34.17 23.90 -0.18
C PHE A 9 -32.75 24.39 -0.54
N VAL A 10 -32.02 24.86 0.47
CA VAL A 10 -30.59 25.13 0.36
C VAL A 10 -29.85 23.83 0.60
N TRP A 11 -29.35 23.22 -0.47
CA TRP A 11 -28.39 22.13 -0.37
C TRP A 11 -27.07 22.74 0.12
N PHE A 12 -26.64 22.38 1.33
CA PHE A 12 -25.28 22.65 1.77
C PHE A 12 -24.36 21.74 0.95
N GLU A 13 -23.53 22.33 0.08
CA GLU A 13 -22.36 21.64 -0.45
C GLU A 13 -21.45 21.32 0.74
N GLU A 14 -21.47 20.07 1.20
CA GLU A 14 -20.47 19.56 2.14
C GLU A 14 -19.11 19.63 1.45
N ARG A 15 -18.33 20.65 1.78
CA ARG A 15 -16.93 20.70 1.38
C ARG A 15 -16.19 19.58 2.11
N PRO A 16 -15.35 18.78 1.42
CA PRO A 16 -14.55 17.77 2.06
C PRO A 16 -13.71 18.40 3.19
N VAL A 17 -13.83 17.86 4.39
CA VAL A 17 -13.07 18.34 5.56
C VAL A 17 -11.66 17.76 5.45
N VAL A 18 -10.78 18.49 4.75
CA VAL A 18 -9.35 18.18 4.74
C VAL A 18 -8.74 18.66 6.05
N ILE A 19 -8.45 17.73 6.95
CA ILE A 19 -7.66 18.03 8.15
C ILE A 19 -6.19 17.89 7.79
N HIS A 20 -5.54 19.01 7.48
CA HIS A 20 -4.09 19.07 7.51
C HIS A 20 -3.64 18.94 8.97
N VAL A 21 -3.09 17.79 9.33
CA VAL A 21 -2.47 17.61 10.65
C VAL A 21 -1.16 18.41 10.63
N PRO A 22 -1.03 19.47 11.45
CA PRO A 22 0.21 20.23 11.53
C PRO A 22 1.35 19.29 11.92
N GLN A 23 2.52 19.49 11.34
CA GLN A 23 3.71 18.73 11.69
C GLN A 23 4.11 19.02 13.13
N ALA A 24 3.63 18.21 14.08
CA ALA A 24 4.37 18.01 15.31
C ALA A 24 5.53 17.09 14.91
N PRO A 25 6.80 17.49 15.11
CA PRO A 25 7.89 16.53 15.01
C PRO A 25 7.72 15.55 16.16
N VAL A 26 7.02 14.44 15.91
CA VAL A 26 6.92 13.33 16.85
C VAL A 26 8.24 12.57 16.77
N PHE A 27 9.28 13.16 17.34
CA PHE A 27 10.55 12.48 17.59
C PHE A 27 10.36 11.55 18.78
N TYR A 28 10.02 10.30 18.51
CA TYR A 28 10.50 9.24 19.40
C TYR A 28 11.94 8.97 18.94
N GLY A 29 12.97 9.28 19.74
CA GLY A 29 14.33 8.71 19.63
C GLY A 29 15.01 8.64 18.23
N PRO A 30 15.92 7.66 18.00
CA PRO A 30 16.56 7.40 16.68
C PRO A 30 15.59 6.75 15.68
N HIS A 31 14.29 7.06 15.78
CA HIS A 31 13.24 6.48 14.96
C HIS A 31 12.99 7.35 13.72
N TRP A 32 12.35 6.73 12.72
CA TRP A 32 12.11 7.25 11.37
C TRP A 32 11.89 8.79 11.30
N PRO A 33 12.88 9.59 10.82
CA PRO A 33 12.83 11.06 10.85
C PRO A 33 12.27 11.65 9.56
N PHE A 34 11.82 10.82 8.62
CA PHE A 34 11.14 11.29 7.43
C PHE A 34 9.64 11.26 7.66
N THR A 35 9.11 12.19 8.44
CA THR A 35 8.02 12.97 7.86
C THR A 35 8.72 13.85 6.84
N VAL A 36 8.73 13.44 5.58
CA VAL A 36 9.03 14.37 4.49
C VAL A 36 8.12 15.60 4.71
N ALA A 37 8.51 16.79 4.27
CA ALA A 37 7.80 18.07 4.47
C ALA A 37 6.38 18.13 3.84
N ARG A 38 5.70 17.00 3.71
CA ARG A 38 4.41 16.78 3.08
C ARG A 38 3.35 16.64 4.17
N PRO A 39 2.26 17.42 4.09
CA PRO A 39 1.11 17.22 4.96
C PRO A 39 0.52 15.82 4.75
N ILE A 40 0.20 15.14 5.86
CA ILE A 40 -0.62 13.93 5.81
C ILE A 40 -2.06 14.35 5.53
N THR A 41 -2.65 13.78 4.48
CA THR A 41 -4.04 13.96 4.12
C THR A 41 -4.85 12.83 4.72
N LEU A 42 -5.82 13.16 5.57
CA LEU A 42 -6.79 12.19 6.09
C LEU A 42 -8.04 12.24 5.22
N ALA A 43 -8.53 11.09 4.79
CA ALA A 43 -9.77 10.99 4.03
C ALA A 43 -10.78 10.10 4.73
N PHE A 44 -12.00 10.62 4.87
CA PHE A 44 -13.15 9.95 5.49
C PHE A 44 -14.30 9.72 4.50
N ASP A 45 -14.12 10.15 3.26
CA ASP A 45 -15.09 10.03 2.18
C ASP A 45 -14.39 9.76 0.84
N ALA A 46 -15.13 9.21 -0.13
CA ALA A 46 -14.58 8.87 -1.43
C ALA A 46 -14.20 10.09 -2.27
N ALA A 47 -14.84 11.25 -2.08
CA ALA A 47 -14.55 12.45 -2.86
C ALA A 47 -13.17 13.02 -2.50
N THR A 48 -12.81 13.02 -1.22
CA THR A 48 -11.49 13.39 -0.72
C THR A 48 -10.42 12.47 -1.29
N VAL A 49 -10.63 11.14 -1.24
CA VAL A 49 -9.69 10.18 -1.85
C VAL A 49 -9.53 10.44 -3.35
N ASN A 50 -10.63 10.59 -4.09
CA ASN A 50 -10.59 10.83 -5.53
C ASN A 50 -9.87 12.14 -5.86
N HIS A 51 -10.15 13.23 -5.13
CA HIS A 51 -9.50 14.52 -5.34
C HIS A 51 -7.98 14.42 -5.20
N HIS A 52 -7.51 13.80 -4.12
CA HIS A 52 -6.09 13.70 -3.81
C HIS A 52 -5.34 12.63 -4.62
N LEU A 53 -6.04 11.75 -5.34
CA LEU A 53 -5.43 10.74 -6.20
C LEU A 53 -5.60 11.02 -7.69
N ALA A 54 -6.33 12.09 -8.06
CA ALA A 54 -6.59 12.45 -9.46
C ALA A 54 -5.31 12.76 -10.26
N HIS A 55 -4.22 13.19 -9.61
CA HIS A 55 -2.94 13.47 -10.27
C HIS A 55 -2.13 12.20 -10.57
N VAL A 56 -2.51 11.04 -10.00
CA VAL A 56 -1.76 9.79 -10.20
C VAL A 56 -1.96 9.28 -11.62
N SER A 57 -0.90 9.33 -12.40
CA SER A 57 -0.91 9.01 -13.84
C SER A 57 -0.10 7.75 -14.16
N GLU A 58 -0.32 7.19 -15.35
CA GLU A 58 0.45 6.05 -15.85
C GLU A 58 1.96 6.33 -15.81
N GLY A 59 2.77 5.33 -15.45
CA GLY A 59 4.22 5.46 -15.30
C GLY A 59 4.66 5.94 -13.91
N MET A 60 3.74 6.36 -13.04
CA MET A 60 4.06 6.68 -11.65
C MET A 60 4.31 5.43 -10.81
N GLU A 61 5.18 5.59 -9.82
CA GLU A 61 5.42 4.64 -8.75
C GLU A 61 4.86 5.23 -7.45
N ILE A 62 4.02 4.46 -6.74
CA ILE A 62 3.36 4.90 -5.51
C ILE A 62 3.64 3.90 -4.39
N GLY A 63 3.82 4.39 -3.16
CA GLY A 63 3.76 3.54 -1.97
C GLY A 63 2.32 3.17 -1.67
N LEU A 64 2.09 1.91 -1.32
CA LEU A 64 0.79 1.35 -0.94
C LEU A 64 0.97 0.50 0.30
N ASP A 65 0.07 0.68 1.26
CA ASP A 65 -0.11 -0.23 2.39
C ASP A 65 -1.61 -0.36 2.72
N VAL A 66 -1.96 -1.43 3.43
CA VAL A 66 -3.35 -1.68 3.87
C VAL A 66 -3.34 -2.18 5.30
N GLU A 67 -4.06 -1.48 6.16
CA GLU A 67 -4.35 -1.96 7.51
C GLU A 67 -5.71 -2.64 7.55
N PHE A 68 -5.75 -3.82 8.17
CA PHE A 68 -6.94 -4.65 8.21
C PHE A 68 -7.16 -5.27 9.58
N LYS A 69 -8.42 -5.59 9.88
CA LYS A 69 -8.79 -6.34 11.08
C LYS A 69 -8.08 -7.68 11.07
N ILE A 70 -7.25 -7.95 12.09
CA ILE A 70 -6.74 -9.30 12.34
C ILE A 70 -7.68 -9.98 13.33
N ASP A 71 -8.40 -11.01 12.86
CA ASP A 71 -9.13 -11.92 13.74
C ASP A 71 -8.35 -13.24 13.85
N PRO A 72 -7.71 -13.51 15.00
CA PRO A 72 -6.88 -14.70 15.17
C PRO A 72 -7.72 -15.99 15.18
N THR A 73 -9.04 -15.89 15.38
CA THR A 73 -9.95 -17.04 15.40
C THR A 73 -10.62 -17.28 14.06
N ASN A 74 -10.66 -16.26 13.20
CA ASN A 74 -11.32 -16.35 11.91
C ASN A 74 -10.65 -15.47 10.84
N ALA A 75 -9.67 -16.04 10.13
CA ALA A 75 -8.96 -15.37 9.04
C ALA A 75 -9.90 -14.88 7.92
N SER A 76 -11.05 -15.52 7.70
CA SER A 76 -12.03 -15.04 6.70
C SER A 76 -12.69 -13.73 7.08
N SER A 77 -12.70 -13.38 8.37
CA SER A 77 -13.29 -12.13 8.88
C SER A 77 -12.36 -10.91 8.84
N GLN A 78 -11.18 -11.03 8.22
CA GLN A 78 -10.34 -9.86 7.95
C GLN A 78 -11.15 -8.81 7.17
N GLN A 79 -10.90 -7.54 7.40
CA GLN A 79 -11.59 -6.46 6.70
C GLN A 79 -10.63 -5.31 6.53
N THR A 80 -10.54 -4.74 5.33
CA THR A 80 -9.81 -3.50 5.06
C THR A 80 -10.38 -2.39 5.94
N CYS A 81 -9.52 -1.82 6.77
CA CYS A 81 -9.86 -0.74 7.68
C CYS A 81 -9.24 0.59 7.25
N MET A 82 -8.02 0.55 6.71
CA MET A 82 -7.37 1.73 6.15
C MET A 82 -6.60 1.37 4.88
N VAL A 83 -6.50 2.35 3.98
CA VAL A 83 -5.61 2.29 2.82
C VAL A 83 -4.70 3.49 2.86
N GLN A 84 -3.39 3.26 2.70
CA GLN A 84 -2.40 4.32 2.68
C GLN A 84 -1.74 4.41 1.32
N VAL A 85 -1.65 5.63 0.78
CA VAL A 85 -1.04 5.89 -0.52
C VAL A 85 -0.01 7.01 -0.38
N ALA A 86 1.21 6.72 -0.82
CA ALA A 86 2.27 7.71 -0.90
C ALA A 86 2.65 7.96 -2.37
N THR A 87 2.63 9.21 -2.78
CA THR A 87 3.19 9.71 -4.05
C THR A 87 4.26 10.75 -3.69
N PRO A 88 5.03 11.31 -4.65
CA PRO A 88 5.93 12.43 -4.36
C PRO A 88 5.24 13.62 -3.68
N ASP A 89 3.98 13.89 -4.01
CA ASP A 89 3.27 15.11 -3.57
C ASP A 89 2.21 14.86 -2.49
N VAL A 90 1.72 13.63 -2.37
CA VAL A 90 0.59 13.25 -1.50
C VAL A 90 0.98 12.10 -0.59
N LEU A 91 0.68 12.25 0.70
CA LEU A 91 0.67 11.17 1.66
C LEU A 91 -0.75 11.05 2.23
N LEU A 92 -1.50 10.08 1.73
CA LEU A 92 -2.92 9.88 2.01
C LEU A 92 -3.11 8.71 2.97
N VAL A 93 -3.95 8.90 3.99
CA VAL A 93 -4.49 7.85 4.85
C VAL A 93 -6.01 7.89 4.74
N ALA A 94 -6.59 6.88 4.08
CA ALA A 94 -8.03 6.76 3.90
C ALA A 94 -8.62 5.81 4.94
N ASP A 95 -9.60 6.29 5.70
CA ASP A 95 -10.33 5.50 6.69
C ASP A 95 -11.47 4.74 6.01
N MET A 96 -11.19 3.48 5.66
CA MET A 96 -12.14 2.60 4.98
C MET A 96 -13.24 2.07 5.91
N THR A 97 -13.17 2.34 7.22
CA THR A 97 -14.25 1.97 8.15
C THR A 97 -15.49 2.86 7.98
N VAL A 98 -15.32 4.06 7.42
CA VAL A 98 -16.41 5.03 7.19
C VAL A 98 -16.65 5.31 5.70
N ILE A 99 -15.68 5.06 4.82
CA ILE A 99 -15.86 5.20 3.38
C ILE A 99 -16.70 4.05 2.83
N ILE A 100 -17.79 4.37 2.14
CA ILE A 100 -18.66 3.37 1.53
C ILE A 100 -18.08 2.94 0.17
N GLY A 101 -17.68 1.67 0.09
CA GLY A 101 -17.12 1.08 -1.14
C GLY A 101 -15.69 1.55 -1.44
N LEU A 102 -15.20 1.18 -2.61
CA LEU A 102 -13.84 1.55 -3.06
C LEU A 102 -13.89 2.85 -3.89
N PRO A 103 -13.18 3.92 -3.49
CA PRO A 103 -13.09 5.15 -4.27
C PRO A 103 -12.63 4.90 -5.71
N ALA A 104 -13.21 5.62 -6.67
CA ALA A 104 -13.00 5.39 -8.10
C ALA A 104 -11.55 5.56 -8.54
N GLU A 105 -10.85 6.58 -8.03
CA GLU A 105 -9.43 6.79 -8.36
C GLU A 105 -8.55 5.71 -7.75
N LEU A 106 -8.86 5.27 -6.53
CA LEU A 106 -8.14 4.17 -5.90
C LEU A 106 -8.33 2.86 -6.69
N ARG A 107 -9.55 2.57 -7.15
CA ARG A 107 -9.82 1.45 -8.07
C ARG A 107 -9.00 1.56 -9.35
N ARG A 108 -9.06 2.70 -10.04
CA ARG A 108 -8.31 2.97 -11.28
C ARG A 108 -6.81 2.73 -11.10
N ILE A 109 -6.26 3.15 -9.96
CA ILE A 109 -4.84 2.98 -9.62
C ILE A 109 -4.48 1.51 -9.39
N LEU A 110 -5.29 0.79 -8.61
CA LEU A 110 -5.08 -0.63 -8.32
C LEU A 110 -5.18 -1.47 -9.60
N GLU A 111 -6.20 -1.21 -10.43
CA GLU A 111 -6.47 -1.91 -11.69
C GLU A 111 -5.51 -1.51 -12.83
N SER A 112 -4.73 -0.44 -12.67
CA SER A 112 -3.77 -0.02 -13.70
C SER A 112 -2.54 -0.92 -13.73
N ARG A 113 -2.24 -1.46 -14.91
CA ARG A 113 -0.99 -2.19 -15.19
C ARG A 113 0.22 -1.27 -15.32
N LYS A 114 0.01 0.02 -15.53
CA LYS A 114 1.06 1.01 -15.80
C LYS A 114 1.42 1.87 -14.59
N ILE A 115 0.65 1.77 -13.49
CA ILE A 115 0.99 2.40 -12.22
C ILE A 115 1.60 1.34 -11.33
N VAL A 116 2.83 1.55 -10.87
CA VAL A 116 3.53 0.60 -10.00
C VAL A 116 3.11 0.86 -8.56
N LYS A 117 2.63 -0.16 -7.87
CA LYS A 117 2.35 -0.11 -6.43
C LYS A 117 3.49 -0.75 -5.68
N LEU A 118 4.16 0.03 -4.84
CA LEU A 118 5.32 -0.34 -4.05
C LEU A 118 4.85 -0.72 -2.65
N GLY A 119 5.37 -1.79 -2.09
CA GLY A 119 5.02 -2.23 -0.75
C GLY A 119 5.86 -3.42 -0.31
N VAL A 120 5.60 -3.93 0.89
CA VAL A 120 6.26 -5.13 1.42
C VAL A 120 5.19 -6.10 1.88
N GLY A 121 5.09 -7.27 1.24
CA GLY A 121 4.02 -8.23 1.54
C GLY A 121 2.69 -7.94 0.84
N LEU A 122 2.71 -7.16 -0.25
CA LEU A 122 1.54 -6.66 -1.00
C LEU A 122 0.53 -7.73 -1.45
N ASN A 123 0.93 -9.00 -1.49
CA ASN A 123 0.02 -10.09 -1.83
C ASN A 123 -1.12 -10.19 -0.79
N SER A 124 -0.81 -10.00 0.50
CA SER A 124 -1.83 -10.02 1.55
C SER A 124 -2.82 -8.88 1.34
N ASP A 125 -2.30 -7.69 1.06
CA ASP A 125 -3.09 -6.47 0.88
C ASP A 125 -4.03 -6.60 -0.33
N ALA A 126 -3.48 -7.04 -1.47
CA ALA A 126 -4.26 -7.28 -2.69
C ALA A 126 -5.34 -8.34 -2.48
N SER A 127 -5.04 -9.42 -1.74
CA SER A 127 -6.02 -10.46 -1.44
C SER A 127 -7.19 -9.95 -0.60
N ILE A 128 -6.93 -9.05 0.35
CA ILE A 128 -7.97 -8.48 1.21
C ILE A 128 -8.77 -7.45 0.42
N LEU A 129 -8.12 -6.59 -0.36
CA LEU A 129 -8.79 -5.63 -1.24
C LEU A 129 -9.71 -6.33 -2.25
N TYR A 130 -9.26 -7.42 -2.87
CA TYR A 130 -10.09 -8.20 -3.78
C TYR A 130 -11.31 -8.80 -3.05
N LYS A 131 -11.10 -9.39 -1.87
CA LYS A 131 -12.19 -9.98 -1.09
C LYS A 131 -13.24 -8.95 -0.69
N ASP A 132 -12.82 -7.76 -0.27
CA ASP A 132 -13.72 -6.75 0.28
C ASP A 132 -14.37 -5.89 -0.82
N PHE A 133 -13.69 -5.67 -1.95
CA PHE A 133 -14.11 -4.71 -2.98
C PHE A 133 -14.18 -5.27 -4.41
N GLY A 134 -13.82 -6.54 -4.63
CA GLY A 134 -13.75 -7.14 -5.95
C GLY A 134 -12.81 -6.39 -6.90
N VAL A 135 -11.71 -5.84 -6.38
CA VAL A 135 -10.74 -5.07 -7.18
C VAL A 135 -9.55 -5.95 -7.55
N ASP A 136 -9.29 -6.05 -8.85
CA ASP A 136 -8.06 -6.66 -9.33
C ASP A 136 -6.89 -5.69 -9.14
N SER A 137 -5.78 -6.20 -8.61
CA SER A 137 -4.60 -5.38 -8.34
C SER A 137 -3.46 -5.81 -9.26
N PHE A 138 -3.02 -4.90 -10.13
CA PHE A 138 -1.93 -5.17 -11.09
C PHE A 138 -0.64 -4.47 -10.69
N ASN A 139 0.47 -4.83 -11.31
CA ASN A 139 1.76 -4.16 -11.14
C ASN A 139 2.19 -3.88 -9.67
N LEU A 140 2.02 -4.88 -8.80
CA LEU A 140 2.46 -4.83 -7.41
C LEU A 140 3.94 -5.21 -7.31
N ARG A 141 4.79 -4.24 -7.00
CA ARG A 141 6.22 -4.43 -6.79
C ARG A 141 6.51 -4.59 -5.30
N ASP A 142 6.75 -5.84 -4.90
CA ASP A 142 7.08 -6.18 -3.52
C ASP A 142 8.59 -5.97 -3.26
N LEU A 143 8.90 -4.95 -2.48
CA LEU A 143 10.25 -4.54 -2.13
C LEU A 143 10.93 -5.55 -1.19
N GLY A 144 10.17 -6.35 -0.44
CA GLY A 144 10.71 -7.42 0.38
C GLY A 144 11.36 -8.53 -0.46
N TYR A 145 10.88 -8.76 -1.69
CA TYR A 145 11.58 -9.65 -2.63
C TYR A 145 12.78 -8.97 -3.28
N MET A 146 12.66 -7.70 -3.67
CA MET A 146 13.76 -6.99 -4.33
C MET A 146 14.97 -6.81 -3.41
N ILE A 147 14.75 -6.54 -2.12
CA ILE A 147 15.85 -6.35 -1.18
C ILE A 147 16.65 -7.64 -0.96
N ARG A 148 16.03 -8.82 -1.11
CA ARG A 148 16.74 -10.12 -1.07
C ARG A 148 17.66 -10.32 -2.26
N ILE A 149 17.27 -9.79 -3.42
CA ILE A 149 18.10 -9.81 -4.64
C ILE A 149 19.24 -8.81 -4.48
N ALA A 150 18.95 -7.61 -3.95
CA ALA A 150 19.92 -6.57 -3.71
C ALA A 150 20.93 -6.94 -2.62
N TYR A 151 20.54 -7.68 -1.58
CA TYR A 151 21.39 -7.97 -0.42
C TYR A 151 21.23 -9.42 0.09
N PRO A 152 21.49 -10.44 -0.75
CA PRO A 152 21.41 -11.85 -0.35
C PRO A 152 22.24 -12.20 0.88
N GLU A 153 23.41 -11.60 1.07
CA GLU A 153 24.26 -11.78 2.25
C GLU A 153 23.56 -11.47 3.58
N ARG A 154 22.55 -10.58 3.54
CA ARG A 154 21.77 -10.20 4.71
C ARG A 154 20.45 -10.95 4.82
N PHE A 155 19.78 -11.18 3.69
CA PHE A 155 18.38 -11.63 3.64
C PHE A 155 18.18 -13.02 2.98
N ALA A 156 19.24 -13.78 2.69
CA ALA A 156 19.12 -15.12 2.09
C ALA A 156 18.29 -16.07 2.96
N ASP A 157 18.53 -16.05 4.27
CA ASP A 157 17.88 -16.95 5.25
C ASP A 157 16.47 -16.50 5.66
N GLU A 158 16.01 -15.33 5.19
CA GLU A 158 14.64 -14.88 5.39
C GLU A 158 13.73 -15.62 4.42
N CYS A 159 13.42 -16.87 4.79
CA CYS A 159 12.89 -17.89 3.90
C CYS A 159 11.61 -17.49 3.16
N ASN A 160 10.80 -16.56 3.70
CA ASN A 160 9.48 -16.28 3.09
C ASN A 160 9.02 -14.83 3.05
N ASN A 161 9.45 -13.92 3.93
CA ASN A 161 9.04 -12.51 3.89
C ASN A 161 10.03 -11.62 4.67
N VAL A 162 10.71 -10.71 3.99
CA VAL A 162 11.47 -9.65 4.66
C VAL A 162 10.47 -8.62 5.18
N SER A 163 10.55 -8.27 6.46
CA SER A 163 9.63 -7.28 7.04
C SER A 163 9.97 -5.86 6.57
N LEU A 164 8.95 -4.99 6.47
CA LEU A 164 9.15 -3.58 6.13
C LEU A 164 10.18 -2.90 7.04
N GLN A 165 10.11 -3.16 8.35
CA GLN A 165 11.08 -2.67 9.31
C GLN A 165 12.51 -3.15 9.01
N ALA A 166 12.70 -4.42 8.67
CA ALA A 166 14.03 -4.94 8.34
C ALA A 166 14.59 -4.27 7.07
N CYS A 167 13.72 -3.99 6.08
CA CYS A 167 14.11 -3.20 4.91
C CYS A 167 14.54 -1.79 5.31
N VAL A 168 13.73 -1.12 6.12
CA VAL A 168 13.99 0.26 6.60
C VAL A 168 15.27 0.34 7.43
N GLU A 169 15.48 -0.58 8.35
CA GLU A 169 16.69 -0.66 9.19
C GLU A 169 17.92 -0.86 8.32
N HIS A 170 17.83 -1.69 7.28
CA HIS A 170 18.96 -1.93 6.39
C HIS A 170 19.27 -0.74 5.48
N ILE A 171 18.26 -0.16 4.84
CA ILE A 171 18.45 0.90 3.84
C ILE A 171 18.81 2.23 4.50
N PHE A 172 18.20 2.54 5.64
CA PHE A 172 18.30 3.87 6.25
C PHE A 172 18.94 3.88 7.64
N SER A 173 19.24 2.72 8.25
CA SER A 173 19.67 2.64 9.66
C SER A 173 18.66 3.24 10.63
N LEU A 174 17.37 3.13 10.30
CA LEU A 174 16.25 3.66 11.07
C LEU A 174 15.33 2.54 11.52
N THR A 175 14.63 2.71 12.64
CA THR A 175 13.67 1.72 13.14
C THR A 175 12.25 2.25 13.06
N LEU A 176 11.37 1.50 12.39
CA LEU A 176 9.93 1.72 12.45
C LEU A 176 9.38 1.26 13.82
N SER A 177 8.41 2.00 14.35
CA SER A 177 7.71 1.61 15.57
C SER A 177 6.89 0.35 15.30
N LYS A 178 6.90 -0.61 16.23
CA LYS A 178 5.99 -1.79 16.18
C LYS A 178 4.75 -1.61 17.06
N GLN A 179 4.60 -0.48 17.74
CA GLN A 179 3.63 -0.33 18.84
C GLN A 179 2.18 -0.46 18.38
N LEU A 180 1.87 -0.04 17.15
CA LEU A 180 0.52 -0.04 16.61
C LEU A 180 0.25 -1.18 15.62
N ARG A 181 1.21 -2.08 15.40
CA ARG A 181 1.04 -3.26 14.52
C ARG A 181 -0.14 -4.15 14.92
N LYS A 182 -0.53 -4.13 16.20
CA LYS A 182 -1.66 -4.89 16.76
C LYS A 182 -2.84 -4.00 17.14
N TYR A 183 -2.88 -2.78 16.63
CA TYR A 183 -4.00 -1.87 16.85
C TYR A 183 -5.29 -2.49 16.30
N ASP A 184 -6.42 -2.22 16.97
CA ASP A 184 -7.72 -2.63 16.43
C ASP A 184 -8.16 -1.63 15.38
N TRP A 185 -7.70 -1.84 14.14
CA TRP A 185 -7.90 -0.94 13.01
C TRP A 185 -9.38 -0.69 12.67
N ARG A 186 -10.31 -1.52 13.16
CA ARG A 186 -11.77 -1.28 13.03
C ARG A 186 -12.24 -0.02 13.73
N GLN A 187 -11.45 0.49 14.67
CA GLN A 187 -11.74 1.74 15.36
C GLN A 187 -11.55 2.97 14.45
N GLY A 188 -10.95 2.78 13.26
CA GLY A 188 -10.66 3.86 12.33
C GLY A 188 -9.63 4.84 12.89
N ILE A 189 -9.61 6.03 12.32
CA ILE A 189 -8.77 7.13 12.81
C ILE A 189 -9.43 7.71 14.07
N PRO A 190 -8.73 7.80 15.21
CA PRO A 190 -9.31 8.37 16.42
C PRO A 190 -9.78 9.82 16.23
N PRO A 191 -10.86 10.24 16.94
CA PRO A 191 -11.40 11.58 16.81
C PRO A 191 -10.40 12.65 17.29
N PRO A 192 -10.51 13.91 16.81
CA PRO A 192 -9.66 15.01 17.27
C PRO A 192 -9.60 15.11 18.80
N GLY A 193 -8.40 15.25 19.35
CA GLY A 193 -8.16 15.31 20.80
C GLY A 193 -7.93 13.96 21.48
N ALA A 194 -8.11 12.82 20.80
CA ALA A 194 -7.72 11.52 21.33
C ALA A 194 -6.19 11.42 21.47
N SER A 195 -5.71 10.91 22.61
CA SER A 195 -4.28 10.92 22.97
C SER A 195 -3.39 10.06 22.07
N ASN A 196 -3.95 9.06 21.40
CA ASN A 196 -3.24 8.17 20.48
C ASN A 196 -3.45 8.53 19.00
N ARG A 197 -4.23 9.57 18.69
CA ARG A 197 -4.62 9.92 17.31
C ARG A 197 -3.40 10.10 16.40
N ASP A 198 -2.46 10.94 16.83
CA ASP A 198 -1.29 11.26 16.02
C ASP A 198 -0.42 10.03 15.80
N ALA A 199 -0.25 9.19 16.83
CA ALA A 199 0.50 7.94 16.69
C ALA A 199 -0.13 7.00 15.64
N VAL A 200 -1.46 6.86 15.62
CA VAL A 200 -2.19 6.05 14.61
C VAL A 200 -1.99 6.60 13.21
N ILE A 201 -2.16 7.91 13.03
CA ILE A 201 -2.00 8.58 11.73
C ILE A 201 -0.57 8.43 11.21
N HIS A 202 0.42 8.73 12.06
CA HIS A 202 1.83 8.69 11.67
C HIS A 202 2.32 7.27 11.41
N TYR A 203 1.86 6.27 12.17
CA TYR A 203 2.18 4.88 11.91
C TYR A 203 1.68 4.45 10.53
N ALA A 204 0.38 4.67 10.25
CA ALA A 204 -0.22 4.27 8.98
C ALA A 204 0.46 4.98 7.79
N ALA A 205 0.69 6.29 7.91
CA ALA A 205 1.34 7.06 6.86
C ALA A 205 2.79 6.61 6.60
N ALA A 206 3.53 6.26 7.66
CA ALA A 206 4.93 5.87 7.54
C ALA A 206 5.14 4.61 6.70
N ASP A 207 4.22 3.65 6.72
CA ASP A 207 4.40 2.38 6.01
C ASP A 207 4.36 2.55 4.49
N ALA A 208 3.39 3.31 3.97
CA ALA A 208 3.35 3.67 2.54
C ALA A 208 4.49 4.62 2.15
N GLU A 209 4.86 5.57 3.00
CA GLU A 209 5.96 6.49 2.71
C GLU A 209 7.31 5.78 2.64
N ALA A 210 7.60 4.90 3.60
CA ALA A 210 8.84 4.14 3.66
C ALA A 210 9.06 3.31 2.39
N THR A 211 8.00 2.68 1.88
CA THR A 211 8.10 1.86 0.66
C THR A 211 8.42 2.72 -0.57
N LEU A 212 7.78 3.89 -0.71
CA LEU A 212 8.12 4.85 -1.76
C LEU A 212 9.59 5.29 -1.69
N MET A 213 10.08 5.61 -0.48
CA MET A 213 11.45 6.07 -0.26
C MET A 213 12.50 4.98 -0.51
N MET A 214 12.25 3.74 -0.10
CA MET A 214 13.18 2.63 -0.27
C MET A 214 13.32 2.14 -1.71
N ASN A 215 12.30 2.34 -2.55
CA ASN A 215 12.27 1.78 -3.89
C ASN A 215 13.49 2.19 -4.72
N ARG A 216 13.87 3.48 -4.70
CA ARG A 216 15.01 3.94 -5.51
C ARG A 216 16.37 3.35 -5.05
N PRO A 217 16.75 3.40 -3.76
CA PRO A 217 17.94 2.71 -3.26
C PRO A 217 17.97 1.21 -3.60
N ILE A 218 16.85 0.49 -3.41
CA ILE A 218 16.79 -0.94 -3.68
C ILE A 218 16.96 -1.22 -5.18
N GLN A 219 16.29 -0.47 -6.06
CA GLN A 219 16.45 -0.62 -7.52
C GLN A 219 17.91 -0.45 -7.95
N LEU A 220 18.60 0.57 -7.44
CA LEU A 220 20.00 0.82 -7.77
C LEU A 220 20.87 -0.36 -7.32
N ALA A 221 20.67 -0.87 -6.10
CA ALA A 221 21.41 -2.02 -5.59
C ALA A 221 21.16 -3.31 -6.40
N VAL A 222 19.90 -3.57 -6.80
CA VAL A 222 19.58 -4.70 -7.70
C VAL A 222 20.31 -4.55 -9.04
N ARG A 223 20.29 -3.34 -9.62
CA ARG A 223 20.96 -3.04 -10.89
C ARG A 223 22.48 -3.24 -10.78
N ASP A 224 23.10 -2.73 -9.73
CA ASP A 224 24.54 -2.83 -9.52
C ASP A 224 24.98 -4.29 -9.36
N LYS A 225 24.20 -5.12 -8.66
CA LYS A 225 24.48 -6.56 -8.57
C LYS A 225 24.31 -7.29 -9.90
N ALA A 226 23.29 -6.93 -10.69
CA ALA A 226 23.10 -7.50 -12.03
C ALA A 226 24.29 -7.20 -12.94
N ILE A 227 24.83 -5.98 -12.89
CA ILE A 227 26.04 -5.57 -13.63
C ILE A 227 27.28 -6.31 -13.11
N PHE A 228 27.47 -6.34 -11.79
CA PHE A 228 28.66 -6.92 -11.17
C PHE A 228 28.83 -8.41 -11.47
N LEU A 229 27.72 -9.17 -11.46
CA LEU A 229 27.78 -10.62 -11.61
C LEU A 229 28.23 -11.12 -13.00
N HIS A 230 28.41 -10.25 -14.02
CA HIS A 230 28.88 -10.60 -15.38
C HIS A 230 28.16 -11.81 -16.01
N ARG A 231 27.01 -12.19 -15.45
CA ARG A 231 26.15 -13.21 -15.97
C ARG A 231 25.13 -12.48 -16.81
N HIS A 232 24.78 -13.05 -17.95
CA HIS A 232 23.46 -12.89 -18.56
C HIS A 232 22.38 -13.41 -17.60
N LEU A 233 22.38 -13.00 -16.32
CA LEU A 233 21.23 -13.10 -15.46
C LEU A 233 20.27 -12.11 -16.06
N PRO A 234 19.26 -12.63 -16.76
CA PRO A 234 18.42 -11.76 -17.50
C PRO A 234 17.69 -10.89 -16.47
N SER A 235 17.79 -9.60 -16.72
CA SER A 235 17.81 -8.61 -15.66
C SER A 235 16.37 -8.26 -15.30
N TYR A 236 15.79 -9.16 -14.52
CA TYR A 236 14.37 -9.22 -14.32
C TYR A 236 13.99 -8.84 -12.90
N TRP A 237 12.80 -8.27 -12.74
CA TRP A 237 12.14 -8.09 -11.46
C TRP A 237 10.74 -8.66 -11.53
N TYR A 238 10.18 -8.99 -10.36
CA TYR A 238 8.85 -9.60 -10.29
C TYR A 238 7.81 -8.55 -9.95
N THR A 239 6.68 -8.63 -10.64
CA THR A 239 5.46 -7.94 -10.24
C THR A 239 4.36 -8.96 -9.95
N TYR A 240 3.44 -8.62 -9.06
CA TYR A 240 2.29 -9.46 -8.75
C TYR A 240 1.03 -8.87 -9.34
N HIS A 241 0.26 -9.71 -10.01
CA HIS A 241 -1.08 -9.42 -10.48
C HIS A 241 -2.04 -10.31 -9.68
N TYR A 242 -2.94 -9.70 -8.93
CA TYR A 242 -4.02 -10.40 -8.25
C TYR A 242 -5.28 -10.29 -9.12
N VAL A 243 -5.74 -11.44 -9.63
CA VAL A 243 -6.87 -11.53 -10.55
C VAL A 243 -7.71 -12.73 -10.16
N GLN A 244 -9.02 -12.52 -9.96
CA GLN A 244 -9.97 -13.63 -9.75
C GLN A 244 -9.50 -14.65 -8.68
N ASP A 245 -9.12 -14.18 -7.49
CA ASP A 245 -8.60 -15.00 -6.37
C ASP A 245 -7.24 -15.69 -6.60
N ALA A 246 -6.56 -15.39 -7.71
CA ALA A 246 -5.24 -15.93 -8.02
C ALA A 246 -4.17 -14.84 -8.02
N CYS A 247 -2.98 -15.20 -7.54
CA CYS A 247 -1.80 -14.34 -7.58
C CYS A 247 -0.86 -14.83 -8.69
N VAL A 248 -0.73 -14.03 -9.74
CA VAL A 248 0.20 -14.27 -10.84
C VAL A 248 1.46 -13.48 -10.56
N ARG A 249 2.58 -14.19 -10.39
CA ARG A 249 3.90 -13.57 -10.36
C ARG A 249 4.37 -13.42 -11.79
N ILE A 250 4.51 -12.19 -12.27
CA ILE A 250 5.02 -11.87 -13.59
C ILE A 250 6.48 -11.46 -13.47
N LEU A 251 7.31 -12.03 -14.34
CA LEU A 251 8.70 -11.67 -14.52
C LEU A 251 8.75 -10.57 -15.59
N LEU A 252 9.32 -9.43 -15.24
CA LEU A 252 9.49 -8.27 -16.11
C LEU A 252 10.97 -7.97 -16.31
N ASP A 253 11.34 -7.41 -17.46
CA ASP A 253 12.66 -6.81 -17.66
C ASP A 253 12.72 -5.35 -17.15
N TRP A 254 13.87 -4.68 -17.34
CA TRP A 254 14.05 -3.27 -16.94
C TRP A 254 13.23 -2.28 -17.76
N ASN A 255 12.73 -2.67 -18.93
CA ASN A 255 11.82 -1.86 -19.73
C ASN A 255 10.35 -2.11 -19.35
N ASN A 256 10.10 -2.92 -18.32
CA ASN A 256 8.80 -3.40 -17.88
C ASN A 256 8.10 -4.31 -18.92
N GLU A 257 8.87 -4.95 -19.79
CA GLU A 257 8.36 -5.95 -20.73
C GLU A 257 8.23 -7.31 -20.05
N VAL A 258 7.15 -8.03 -20.36
CA VAL A 258 6.90 -9.37 -19.80
C VAL A 258 7.83 -10.39 -20.44
N VAL A 259 8.64 -11.05 -19.61
CA VAL A 259 9.61 -12.07 -20.05
C VAL A 259 9.31 -13.46 -19.47
N GLY A 260 8.29 -13.56 -18.62
CA GLY A 260 7.78 -14.82 -18.09
C GLY A 260 6.69 -14.61 -17.05
N TRP A 261 6.00 -15.67 -16.66
CA TRP A 261 5.01 -15.63 -15.58
C TRP A 261 4.96 -16.97 -14.85
N LYS A 262 4.52 -16.92 -13.59
CA LYS A 262 4.24 -18.10 -12.75
C LYS A 262 2.94 -17.87 -12.00
N TRP A 263 1.99 -18.77 -12.19
CA TRP A 263 0.75 -18.80 -11.43
C TRP A 263 1.00 -19.39 -10.04
N THR A 264 0.51 -18.72 -9.01
CA THR A 264 0.44 -19.28 -7.66
C THR A 264 -0.99 -19.08 -7.18
N ILE A 265 -1.75 -20.16 -7.02
CA ILE A 265 -3.05 -20.07 -6.35
C ILE A 265 -2.79 -19.68 -4.90
N CYS A 266 -3.45 -18.62 -4.44
CA CYS A 266 -3.29 -18.16 -3.07
C CYS A 266 -3.63 -19.29 -2.08
N PRO A 267 -2.68 -19.72 -1.21
CA PRO A 267 -2.87 -20.89 -0.35
C PRO A 267 -4.07 -20.79 0.59
N TRP A 268 -4.52 -19.58 0.89
CA TRP A 268 -5.60 -19.28 1.82
C TRP A 268 -6.99 -19.75 1.32
N TYR A 269 -7.17 -19.91 0.00
CA TYR A 269 -8.42 -20.41 -0.61
C TYR A 269 -8.34 -21.85 -1.14
N ALA A 270 -7.13 -22.39 -1.31
CA ALA A 270 -6.93 -23.73 -1.84
C ALA A 270 -7.02 -24.81 -0.75
N LYS A 271 -8.24 -25.16 -0.32
CA LYS A 271 -8.51 -26.54 0.15
C LYS A 271 -8.45 -27.57 -0.99
N GLY A 272 -8.19 -27.16 -2.23
CA GLY A 272 -7.94 -28.03 -3.38
C GLY A 272 -6.67 -27.60 -4.11
N LYS A 273 -5.67 -28.48 -4.16
CA LYS A 273 -4.44 -28.30 -4.95
C LYS A 273 -4.81 -28.21 -6.43
N PHE A 274 -4.66 -27.04 -7.03
CA PHE A 274 -4.50 -26.91 -8.47
C PHE A 274 -3.20 -26.16 -8.77
N SER A 275 -2.19 -26.89 -9.21
CA SER A 275 -1.04 -26.32 -9.91
C SER A 275 -1.15 -26.78 -11.35
N GLY A 276 -1.54 -25.87 -12.23
CA GLY A 276 -1.51 -26.08 -13.68
C GLY A 276 -0.67 -24.98 -14.32
N TYR A 277 0.22 -25.37 -15.22
CA TYR A 277 0.74 -24.46 -16.23
C TYR A 277 -0.30 -24.45 -17.36
N TRP A 278 -0.79 -23.28 -17.72
CA TRP A 278 -1.49 -23.08 -18.99
C TRP A 278 -0.46 -22.49 -19.95
N GLU A 279 -0.30 -23.15 -21.11
CA GLU A 279 0.58 -22.75 -22.21
C GLU A 279 0.20 -21.38 -22.78
#